data_AF-A0A7E5VP85-F1
#
_entry.id   AF-A0A7E5VP85-F1
#
_cell.length_a   1.000
_cell.length_b   1.000
_cell.length_c   1.000
_cell.angle_alpha   90.00
_cell.angle_beta   90.00
_cell.angle_gamma   90.00
#
_symmetry.space_group_name_H-M   'P 1'
#
loop_
_entity.id
_entity.type
_entity.pdbx_description
1 polymer ?
#
loop_
_entity_poly.entity_id
_entity_poly.type
_entity_poly.pdbx_seq_one_letter_code
_entity_poly.pdbx_strand_id
1 'polypeptide(L)'
;MGVPHITSFCWCMGLELGSRCIGFLHLIVSLVLMVLCSVFAENLRSYVGTVEDAGDALYSTWYKIAVSVAVVTVVHVLLALTLIYSVHKRWVAGVRAWLVVMVLLWAAALLALAALAALRGLSGSGSDIFLSFLEGVLFFGAVAYCILCVYSYYLMLKSAEDMEGPKTMY
;
A
#
# COMPACT_ATOMS: atom_id res chain seq x y z
N MET A 1 -4.52 -2.37 26.72
CA MET A 1 -3.38 -3.11 26.15
C MET A 1 -2.65 -2.15 25.22
N GLY A 2 -1.34 -1.91 25.44
CA GLY A 2 -0.57 -0.99 24.61
C GLY A 2 -0.41 -1.57 23.21
N VAL A 3 -0.72 -0.77 22.19
CA VAL A 3 -0.48 -1.14 20.78
C VAL A 3 1.04 -1.21 20.57
N PRO A 4 1.58 -2.26 19.91
CA PRO A 4 3.01 -2.35 19.65
C PRO A 4 3.49 -1.11 18.90
N HIS A 5 4.59 -0.51 19.36
CA HIS A 5 5.26 0.63 18.73
C HIS A 5 6.74 0.32 18.59
N ILE A 6 7.34 0.89 17.54
CA ILE A 6 8.74 0.73 17.18
C ILE A 6 9.48 1.98 17.63
N THR A 7 10.58 1.82 18.36
CA THR A 7 11.38 2.95 18.88
C THR A 7 12.39 3.49 17.88
N SER A 8 12.87 2.65 16.95
CA SER A 8 13.82 3.02 15.90
C SER A 8 13.49 2.32 14.59
N PHE A 9 13.59 3.03 13.46
CA PHE A 9 13.51 2.42 12.14
C PHE A 9 14.78 1.59 11.86
N CYS A 10 14.72 0.65 10.90
CA CYS A 10 15.85 -0.21 10.49
C CYS A 10 17.22 0.47 10.60
N TRP A 11 18.21 -0.27 11.14
CA TRP A 11 19.57 0.23 11.39
C TRP A 11 19.65 1.48 12.28
N CYS A 12 18.82 1.54 13.33
CA CYS A 12 18.83 2.61 14.34
C CYS A 12 18.54 4.01 13.78
N MET A 13 17.91 4.12 12.60
CA MET A 13 17.49 5.40 12.06
C MET A 13 16.32 5.99 12.86
N GLY A 14 16.29 7.32 12.99
CA GLY A 14 15.17 8.01 13.62
C GLY A 14 13.86 7.78 12.86
N LEU A 15 12.74 7.73 13.60
CA LEU A 15 11.40 7.48 13.04
C LEU A 15 10.97 8.49 11.96
N GLU A 16 11.47 9.73 12.06
CA GLU A 16 11.25 10.76 11.03
C GLU A 16 11.91 10.38 9.70
N LEU A 17 13.19 9.99 9.73
CA LEU A 17 13.92 9.56 8.54
C LEU A 17 13.30 8.28 7.96
N GLY A 18 12.96 7.31 8.82
CA GLY A 18 12.26 6.09 8.42
C GLY A 18 10.95 6.37 7.69
N SER A 19 10.11 7.26 8.23
CA SER A 19 8.84 7.63 7.62
C SER A 19 9.02 8.34 6.27
N ARG A 20 10.09 9.14 6.10
CA ARG A 20 10.45 9.72 4.80
C ARG A 20 10.86 8.65 3.79
N CYS A 21 11.73 7.73 4.19
CA CYS A 21 12.16 6.62 3.34
C CYS A 21 10.97 5.78 2.89
N ILE A 22 10.05 5.45 3.79
CA ILE A 22 8.80 4.73 3.47
C ILE A 22 7.98 5.53 2.45
N GLY A 23 7.80 6.84 2.65
CA GLY A 23 7.07 7.69 1.70
C GLY A 23 7.67 7.68 0.30
N PHE A 24 8.99 7.79 0.16
CA PHE A 24 9.65 7.74 -1.14
C PHE A 24 9.60 6.35 -1.79
N LEU A 25 9.83 5.28 -1.03
CA LEU A 25 9.70 3.91 -1.54
C LEU A 25 8.26 3.63 -2.00
N HIS A 26 7.27 4.05 -1.21
CA HIS A 26 5.85 3.95 -1.57
C HIS A 26 5.57 4.71 -2.87
N LEU A 27 6.11 5.93 -3.03
CA LEU A 27 5.94 6.73 -4.25
C LEU A 27 6.56 6.03 -5.47
N ILE A 28 7.82 5.58 -5.37
CA ILE A 28 8.55 4.93 -6.47
C ILE A 28 7.80 3.67 -6.92
N VAL A 29 7.44 2.79 -5.97
CA VAL A 29 6.72 1.55 -6.28
C VAL A 29 5.37 1.85 -6.94
N SER A 30 4.64 2.86 -6.44
CA SER A 30 3.33 3.23 -6.99
C SER A 30 3.44 3.79 -8.42
N LEU A 31 4.43 4.63 -8.69
CA LEU A 31 4.69 5.16 -10.03
C LEU A 31 5.10 4.07 -11.01
N VAL A 32 6.01 3.17 -10.60
CA VAL A 32 6.44 2.04 -11.42
C VAL A 32 5.24 1.14 -11.73
N LEU A 33 4.43 0.79 -10.73
CA LEU A 33 3.26 -0.06 -10.93
C LEU A 33 2.23 0.60 -11.85
N MET A 34 1.98 1.91 -11.67
CA MET A 34 1.09 2.68 -12.54
C MET A 34 1.55 2.65 -14.00
N VAL A 35 2.85 2.87 -14.26
CA VAL A 35 3.41 2.84 -15.61
C VAL A 35 3.33 1.44 -16.21
N LEU A 36 3.78 0.41 -15.48
CA LEU A 36 3.74 -0.98 -15.94
C LEU A 36 2.32 -1.44 -16.26
N CYS A 37 1.35 -1.16 -15.37
CA CYS A 37 -0.04 -1.53 -15.61
C CYS A 37 -0.66 -0.76 -16.78
N SER A 38 -0.30 0.51 -16.97
CA SER A 38 -0.77 1.30 -18.12
C SER A 38 -0.22 0.77 -19.44
N VAL A 39 1.08 0.45 -19.50
CA VAL A 39 1.71 -0.16 -20.69
C VAL A 39 1.10 -1.53 -20.97
N PHE A 40 0.91 -2.35 -19.93
CA PHE A 40 0.29 -3.67 -20.07
C PHE A 40 -1.16 -3.57 -20.56
N ALA A 41 -1.95 -2.64 -20.04
CA ALA A 41 -3.31 -2.39 -20.50
C ALA A 41 -3.35 -1.97 -21.97
N GLU A 42 -2.46 -1.08 -22.41
CA GLU A 42 -2.41 -0.65 -23.82
C GLU A 42 -2.04 -1.80 -24.74
N ASN A 43 -1.09 -2.65 -24.36
CA ASN A 43 -0.72 -3.84 -25.13
C ASN A 43 -1.86 -4.86 -25.23
N LEU A 44 -2.65 -5.05 -24.17
CA LEU A 44 -3.79 -5.97 -24.20
C LEU A 44 -4.97 -5.42 -25.00
N ARG A 45 -5.11 -4.10 -25.09
CA ARG A 45 -6.23 -3.43 -25.74
C ARG A 45 -6.40 -3.84 -27.20
N SER A 46 -5.32 -4.11 -27.92
CA SER A 46 -5.37 -4.55 -29.33
C SER A 46 -6.04 -5.91 -29.52
N TYR A 47 -6.07 -6.74 -28.49
CA TYR A 47 -6.62 -8.10 -28.52
C TYR A 47 -8.06 -8.17 -28.01
N VAL A 48 -8.53 -7.15 -27.27
CA VAL A 48 -9.88 -7.12 -26.70
C VAL A 48 -10.93 -7.10 -27.80
N GLY A 49 -11.88 -8.04 -27.75
CA GLY A 49 -12.96 -8.16 -28.74
C GLY A 49 -12.53 -8.79 -30.07
N THR A 50 -11.30 -9.29 -30.18
CA THR A 50 -10.84 -10.05 -31.36
C THR A 50 -11.22 -11.52 -31.25
N VAL A 51 -10.98 -12.29 -32.33
CA VAL A 51 -11.21 -13.76 -32.34
C VAL A 51 -10.39 -14.45 -31.24
N GLU A 52 -9.21 -13.92 -30.90
CA GLU A 52 -8.34 -14.42 -29.84
C GLU A 52 -8.92 -14.20 -28.42
N ASP A 53 -9.87 -13.28 -28.26
CA ASP A 53 -10.55 -12.96 -26.99
C ASP A 53 -11.98 -13.54 -26.91
N ALA A 54 -12.51 -14.11 -28.01
CA ALA A 54 -13.90 -14.55 -28.09
C ALA A 54 -14.20 -15.85 -27.35
N GLY A 55 -13.19 -16.67 -27.04
CA GLY A 55 -13.35 -17.98 -26.40
C GLY A 55 -13.47 -17.90 -24.88
N ASP A 56 -12.45 -17.33 -24.23
CA ASP A 56 -12.29 -17.32 -22.76
C ASP A 56 -12.30 -15.91 -22.16
N ALA A 57 -12.42 -14.86 -22.98
CA ALA A 57 -12.35 -13.45 -22.58
C ALA A 57 -11.11 -13.13 -21.74
N LEU A 58 -10.01 -13.85 -21.98
CA LEU A 58 -8.77 -13.74 -21.21
C LEU A 58 -8.21 -12.32 -21.32
N TYR A 59 -8.07 -11.79 -22.54
CA TYR A 59 -7.51 -10.47 -22.78
C TYR A 59 -8.42 -9.36 -22.23
N SER A 60 -9.73 -9.49 -22.38
CA SER A 60 -10.70 -8.57 -21.76
C SER A 60 -10.59 -8.55 -20.24
N THR A 61 -10.41 -9.71 -19.62
CA THR A 61 -10.27 -9.84 -18.16
C THR A 61 -8.98 -9.21 -17.66
N TRP A 62 -7.85 -9.54 -18.28
CA TRP A 62 -6.55 -8.95 -17.92
C TRP A 62 -6.48 -7.46 -18.19
N TYR A 63 -7.10 -6.97 -19.26
CA TYR A 63 -7.22 -5.55 -19.55
C TYR A 63 -7.97 -4.82 -18.41
N LYS A 64 -9.12 -5.35 -17.98
CA LYS A 64 -9.89 -4.78 -16.86
C LYS A 64 -9.09 -4.77 -15.57
N ILE A 65 -8.37 -5.84 -15.27
CA ILE A 65 -7.49 -5.92 -14.09
C ILE A 65 -6.40 -4.86 -14.17
N ALA A 66 -5.69 -4.77 -15.31
CA ALA A 66 -4.60 -3.83 -15.51
C ALA A 66 -5.04 -2.37 -15.37
N VAL A 67 -6.17 -2.00 -16.00
CA VAL A 67 -6.75 -0.65 -15.87
C VAL A 67 -7.18 -0.38 -14.42
N SER A 68 -7.81 -1.35 -13.76
CA SER A 68 -8.24 -1.18 -12.35
C SER A 68 -7.06 -0.95 -11.43
N VAL A 69 -5.97 -1.73 -11.59
CA VAL A 69 -4.74 -1.55 -10.81
C VAL A 69 -4.06 -0.21 -11.13
N ALA A 70 -4.06 0.22 -12.40
CA ALA A 70 -3.54 1.54 -12.78
C ALA A 70 -4.33 2.68 -12.11
N VAL A 71 -5.65 2.58 -12.00
CA VAL A 71 -6.46 3.59 -11.30
C VAL A 71 -6.20 3.57 -9.78
N VAL A 72 -6.11 2.38 -9.18
CA VAL A 72 -5.82 2.23 -7.75
C VAL A 72 -4.42 2.76 -7.40
N THR A 73 -3.44 2.59 -8.29
CA THR A 73 -2.08 3.11 -8.06
C THR A 73 -2.02 4.63 -8.04
N VAL A 74 -2.90 5.34 -8.75
CA VAL A 74 -3.04 6.81 -8.59
C VAL A 74 -3.38 7.20 -7.16
N VAL A 75 -4.28 6.45 -6.50
CA VAL A 75 -4.60 6.66 -5.08
C VAL A 75 -3.36 6.45 -4.21
N HIS A 76 -2.56 5.41 -4.49
CA HIS A 76 -1.31 5.17 -3.78
C HIS A 76 -0.26 6.26 -4.01
N VAL A 77 -0.18 6.86 -5.21
CA VAL A 77 0.68 8.03 -5.48
C VAL A 77 0.26 9.22 -4.63
N LEU A 78 -1.04 9.54 -4.58
CA LEU A 78 -1.56 10.64 -3.76
C LEU A 78 -1.31 10.40 -2.26
N LEU A 79 -1.48 9.15 -1.79
CA LEU A 79 -1.16 8.78 -0.42
C LEU A 79 0.33 8.94 -0.13
N ALA A 80 1.21 8.48 -1.01
CA ALA A 80 2.66 8.61 -0.82
C ALA A 80 3.09 10.09 -0.75
N LEU A 81 2.57 10.94 -1.64
CA LEU A 81 2.80 12.39 -1.61
C LEU A 81 2.27 13.02 -0.31
N THR A 82 1.08 12.60 0.14
CA THR A 82 0.50 13.04 1.41
C THR A 82 1.41 12.68 2.58
N LEU A 83 1.97 11.47 2.62
CA LEU A 83 2.90 11.07 3.66
C LEU A 83 4.19 11.89 3.63
N ILE A 84 4.81 12.03 2.47
CA ILE A 84 6.05 12.82 2.30
C ILE A 84 5.83 14.25 2.78
N TYR A 85 4.75 14.89 2.32
CA TYR A 85 4.39 16.24 2.72
C TYR A 85 4.13 16.34 4.23
N SER A 86 3.36 15.41 4.79
CA SER A 86 2.99 15.41 6.21
C SER A 86 4.19 15.21 7.11
N VAL A 87 5.13 14.32 6.75
CA VAL A 87 6.38 14.11 7.50
C VAL A 87 7.31 15.33 7.37
N HIS A 88 7.37 15.97 6.20
CA HIS A 88 8.18 17.17 6.01
C HIS A 88 7.65 18.37 6.82
N LYS A 89 6.33 18.57 6.83
CA LYS A 89 5.67 19.63 7.61
C LYS A 89 5.40 19.27 9.07
N ARG A 90 5.74 18.05 9.49
CA ARG A 90 5.36 17.49 10.81
C ARG A 90 3.86 17.61 11.09
N TRP A 91 3.03 17.45 10.06
CA TRP A 91 1.58 17.60 10.14
C TRP A 91 0.89 16.34 10.63
N VAL A 92 0.55 16.31 11.93
CA VAL A 92 -0.01 15.14 12.62
C VAL A 92 -1.30 14.62 12.01
N ALA A 93 -2.22 15.50 11.63
CA ALA A 93 -3.47 15.09 11.00
C ALA A 93 -3.26 14.40 9.64
N GLY A 94 -2.27 14.84 8.86
CA GLY A 94 -1.92 14.24 7.57
C GLY A 94 -1.29 12.85 7.72
N VAL A 95 -0.38 12.68 8.69
CA VAL A 95 0.18 11.35 9.02
C VAL A 95 -0.93 10.40 9.50
N ARG A 96 -1.84 10.89 10.35
CA ARG A 96 -3.00 10.10 10.81
C ARG A 96 -3.91 9.69 9.66
N ALA A 97 -4.22 10.61 8.75
CA ALA A 97 -5.06 10.32 7.59
C ALA A 97 -4.44 9.21 6.73
N TRP A 98 -3.13 9.33 6.44
CA TRP A 98 -2.40 8.30 5.70
C TRP A 98 -2.47 6.94 6.40
N LEU A 99 -2.26 6.89 7.71
CA LEU A 99 -2.30 5.65 8.50
C LEU A 99 -3.65 4.96 8.42
N VAL A 100 -4.74 5.71 8.65
CA VAL A 100 -6.11 5.16 8.60
C VAL A 100 -6.38 4.58 7.21
N VAL A 101 -6.05 5.32 6.15
CA VAL A 101 -6.30 4.84 4.79
C VAL A 101 -5.46 3.60 4.46
N MET A 102 -4.18 3.58 4.81
CA MET A 102 -3.32 2.42 4.53
C MET A 102 -3.71 1.18 5.34
N VAL A 103 -4.14 1.32 6.59
CA VAL A 103 -4.68 0.19 7.38
C VAL A 103 -5.95 -0.36 6.75
N LEU A 104 -6.86 0.51 6.30
CA LEU A 104 -8.09 0.08 5.62
C LEU A 104 -7.79 -0.63 4.29
N LEU A 105 -6.87 -0.09 3.48
CA LEU A 105 -6.46 -0.71 2.22
C LEU A 105 -5.78 -2.07 2.46
N TRP A 106 -4.90 -2.17 3.46
CA TRP A 106 -4.23 -3.41 3.84
C TRP A 106 -5.23 -4.48 4.29
N ALA A 107 -6.18 -4.12 5.17
CA ALA A 107 -7.21 -5.04 5.65
C ALA A 107 -8.17 -5.45 4.53
N ALA A 108 -8.60 -4.51 3.68
CA ALA A 108 -9.47 -4.80 2.54
C ALA A 108 -8.80 -5.73 1.53
N ALA A 109 -7.51 -5.53 1.24
CA ALA A 109 -6.74 -6.40 0.35
C ALA A 109 -6.61 -7.83 0.91
N LEU A 110 -6.32 -7.97 2.21
CA LEU A 110 -6.29 -9.28 2.87
C LEU A 110 -7.65 -9.99 2.83
N LEU A 111 -8.72 -9.26 3.14
CA LEU A 111 -10.08 -9.80 3.10
C LEU A 111 -10.48 -10.21 1.68
N ALA A 112 -10.14 -9.41 0.67
CA ALA A 112 -10.41 -9.73 -0.73
C ALA A 112 -9.67 -11.00 -1.15
N LEU A 113 -8.40 -11.16 -0.80
CA LEU A 113 -7.63 -12.37 -1.09
C LEU A 113 -8.20 -13.60 -0.37
N ALA A 114 -8.52 -13.48 0.92
CA ALA A 114 -9.13 -14.56 1.69
C ALA A 114 -10.48 -14.97 1.10
N ALA A 115 -11.32 -14.00 0.72
CA ALA A 115 -12.62 -14.27 0.09
C ALA A 115 -12.45 -14.94 -1.28
N LEU A 116 -11.51 -14.46 -2.11
CA LEU A 116 -11.22 -15.08 -3.42
C LEU A 116 -10.73 -16.52 -3.27
N ALA A 117 -9.82 -16.77 -2.32
CA ALA A 117 -9.34 -18.12 -2.02
C ALA A 117 -10.45 -19.04 -1.50
N ALA A 118 -11.35 -18.53 -0.65
CA ALA A 118 -12.48 -19.30 -0.12
C ALA A 118 -13.53 -19.63 -1.20
N LEU A 119 -13.81 -18.69 -2.11
CA LEU A 119 -14.83 -18.85 -3.14
C LEU A 119 -14.37 -19.69 -4.34
N ARG A 120 -13.10 -19.56 -4.73
CA ARG A 120 -12.56 -20.22 -5.93
C ARG A 120 -11.71 -21.44 -5.62
N GLY A 121 -11.40 -21.67 -4.34
CA GLY A 121 -10.43 -22.68 -3.92
C GLY A 121 -9.00 -22.31 -4.35
N LEU A 122 -8.06 -23.17 -3.98
CA LEU A 122 -6.68 -23.09 -4.43
C LEU A 122 -6.46 -24.16 -5.51
N SER A 123 -6.19 -23.74 -6.73
CA SER A 123 -5.92 -24.61 -7.86
C SER A 123 -4.51 -24.37 -8.38
N GLY A 124 -3.69 -25.42 -8.51
CA GLY A 124 -2.31 -25.33 -8.96
C GLY A 124 -1.44 -26.44 -8.37
N SER A 125 -0.15 -26.45 -8.70
CA SER A 125 0.81 -27.33 -8.01
C SER A 125 0.94 -26.89 -6.55
N GLY A 126 1.20 -27.83 -5.64
CA GLY A 126 1.47 -27.51 -4.23
C GLY A 126 2.66 -26.55 -4.07
N SER A 127 3.64 -26.61 -4.98
CA SER A 127 4.76 -25.66 -5.04
C SER A 127 4.30 -24.24 -5.33
N ASP A 128 3.37 -24.06 -6.26
CA ASP A 128 2.89 -22.74 -6.70
C ASP A 128 2.06 -22.10 -5.59
N ILE A 129 1.21 -22.90 -4.95
CA ILE A 129 0.41 -22.48 -3.80
C ILE A 129 1.33 -22.04 -2.65
N PHE A 130 2.37 -22.82 -2.34
CA PHE A 130 3.32 -22.46 -1.28
C PHE A 130 4.09 -21.18 -1.62
N LEU A 131 4.55 -21.02 -2.86
CA LEU A 131 5.28 -19.84 -3.30
C LEU A 131 4.41 -18.58 -3.21
N SER A 132 3.17 -18.63 -3.70
CA SER A 132 2.22 -17.51 -3.60
C SER A 132 1.86 -17.19 -2.15
N PHE A 133 1.74 -18.20 -1.28
CA PHE A 133 1.54 -17.96 0.16
C PHE A 133 2.73 -17.24 0.79
N LEU A 134 3.95 -17.71 0.53
CA LEU A 134 5.17 -17.10 1.06
C LEU A 134 5.34 -15.67 0.56
N GLU A 135 5.10 -15.43 -0.73
CA GLU A 135 5.09 -14.09 -1.33
C GLU A 135 4.07 -13.18 -0.64
N GLY A 136 2.85 -13.66 -0.44
CA GLY A 136 1.79 -12.94 0.27
C GLY A 136 2.21 -12.58 1.71
N VAL A 137 2.72 -13.54 2.48
CA VAL A 137 3.18 -13.30 3.86
C VAL A 137 4.28 -12.24 3.90
N LEU A 138 5.27 -12.34 3.02
CA LEU A 138 6.36 -11.36 2.94
C LEU A 138 5.85 -9.98 2.54
N PHE A 139 4.97 -9.90 1.54
CA PHE A 139 4.39 -8.64 1.08
C PHE A 139 3.54 -7.97 2.16
N PHE A 140 2.54 -8.66 2.70
CA PHE A 140 1.65 -8.10 3.73
C PHE A 140 2.40 -7.82 5.04
N GLY A 141 3.38 -8.64 5.39
CA GLY A 141 4.26 -8.42 6.54
C GLY A 141 5.12 -7.17 6.38
N ALA A 142 5.75 -6.97 5.22
CA ALA A 142 6.54 -5.78 4.92
C ALA A 142 5.70 -4.50 4.95
N VAL A 143 4.49 -4.54 4.36
CA VAL A 143 3.56 -3.39 4.39
C VAL A 143 3.09 -3.10 5.82
N ALA A 144 2.75 -4.14 6.59
CA ALA A 144 2.37 -3.98 8.00
C ALA A 144 3.50 -3.35 8.82
N TYR A 145 4.75 -3.75 8.59
CA TYR A 145 5.92 -3.13 9.21
C TYR A 145 6.03 -1.65 8.88
N CYS A 146 5.90 -1.27 7.60
CA CYS A 146 5.91 0.14 7.18
C CYS A 146 4.80 0.95 7.87
N ILE A 147 3.59 0.40 7.96
CA ILE A 147 2.47 1.04 8.67
C ILE A 147 2.81 1.24 10.15
N LEU A 148 3.39 0.24 10.82
CA LEU A 148 3.78 0.34 12.23
C LEU A 148 4.88 1.39 12.46
N CYS A 149 5.85 1.53 11.55
CA CYS A 149 6.87 2.56 11.63
C CYS A 149 6.25 3.97 11.56
N VAL A 150 5.36 4.19 10.59
CA VAL A 150 4.66 5.48 10.44
C VAL A 150 3.72 5.74 11.62
N TYR A 151 3.09 4.69 12.18
CA TYR A 151 2.27 4.79 13.38
C TYR A 151 3.09 5.22 14.59
N SER A 152 4.29 4.65 14.74
CA SER A 152 5.20 5.01 15.82
C SER A 152 5.69 6.46 15.68
N TYR A 153 5.95 6.90 14.45
CA TYR A 153 6.25 8.32 14.18
C TYR A 153 5.06 9.24 14.49
N TYR A 154 3.84 8.83 14.16
CA TYR A 154 2.62 9.57 14.53
C TYR A 154 2.49 9.74 16.05
N LEU A 155 2.69 8.66 16.82
CA LEU A 155 2.66 8.73 18.28
C LEU A 155 3.74 9.67 18.83
N MET A 156 4.93 9.66 18.25
CA MET A 156 6.02 10.57 18.61
C MET A 156 5.64 12.03 18.35
N LEU A 157 5.09 12.34 17.18
CA LEU A 157 4.65 13.71 16.87
C LEU A 157 3.49 14.16 17.78
N LYS A 158 2.51 13.28 18.01
CA LYS A 158 1.38 13.59 18.89
C LYS A 158 1.84 13.85 20.32
N SER A 159 2.75 13.03 20.84
CA SER A 159 3.36 13.24 22.15
C SER A 159 4.08 14.60 22.23
N ALA A 160 4.81 14.99 21.18
CA ALA A 160 5.44 16.31 21.12
C ALA A 160 4.41 17.45 21.11
N GLU A 161 3.32 17.35 20.34
CA GLU A 161 2.24 18.34 20.33
C GLU A 161 1.54 18.45 21.71
N ASP A 162 1.27 17.32 22.38
CA ASP A 162 0.62 17.30 23.69
C ASP A 162 1.51 17.95 24.78
N MET A 163 2.84 17.89 24.64
CA MET A 163 3.81 18.49 25.57
C MET A 163 4.00 20.00 25.35
N GLU A 164 3.65 20.55 24.19
CA GLU A 164 3.71 22.00 23.91
C GLU A 164 2.62 22.79 24.66
N GLY A 165 1.65 22.11 25.30
CA GLY A 165 0.56 22.73 26.05
C GLY A 165 -0.48 23.41 25.15
N PRO A 166 -1.61 23.89 25.71
CA PRO A 166 -2.61 24.60 24.92
C PRO A 166 -1.95 25.85 24.33
N LYS A 167 -1.98 25.97 23.00
CA LYS A 167 -1.65 27.23 22.29
C LYS A 167 -2.62 28.27 22.83
N THR A 168 -2.17 29.07 23.79
CA THR A 168 -2.94 30.14 24.38
C THR A 168 -3.37 31.06 23.25
N MET A 169 -4.70 31.12 23.04
CA MET A 169 -5.32 32.08 22.15
C MET A 169 -4.92 33.48 22.63
N TYR A 170 -4.11 34.16 21.82
CA TYR A 170 -4.07 35.62 21.77
C TYR A 170 -4.85 36.06 20.53
#